data_AF-A0A9P5WIK7-F1
#
_entry.id   AF-A0A9P5WIK7-F1
#
_cell.length_a   1.000
_cell.length_b   1.000
_cell.length_c   1.000
_cell.angle_alpha   90.00
_cell.angle_beta   90.00
_cell.angle_gamma   90.00
#
_symmetry.space_group_name_H-M   'P 1'
#
loop_
_entity.id
_entity.type
_entity.pdbx_description
1 polymer ?
#
loop_
_entity_poly.entity_id
_entity_poly.type
_entity_poly.pdbx_seq_one_letter_code
_entity_poly.pdbx_strand_id
1 'polypeptide(L)'
;MAVSLMDLIRSIVTAGDPRSPTFPDDDVVNKRNLEKIQNYYDSCMGEARLTEIGRQPLINEIKKLIQIYNVHGSDLTTYSNKKEAILRLNDIHDLSAVIGQYLKDGIDTVFKLLIDVHGTNTRHYNIRIENSGLGLTGKDPYNDTHMVAPYEKQIGKMFTLILGSQENAGDIKVPEI
;
A
#
# COMPACT_ATOMS: atom_id res chain seq x y z
N MET A 1 -15.98 -30.77 24.78
CA MET A 1 -14.74 -30.03 24.45
C MET A 1 -15.14 -28.64 24.01
N ALA A 2 -14.55 -27.60 24.59
CA ALA A 2 -14.83 -26.22 24.16
C ALA A 2 -14.17 -25.99 22.80
N VAL A 3 -14.96 -25.58 21.80
CA VAL A 3 -14.43 -25.14 20.50
C VAL A 3 -13.84 -23.75 20.72
N SER A 4 -12.59 -23.52 20.31
CA SER A 4 -12.00 -22.19 20.42
C SER A 4 -12.64 -21.25 19.39
N LEU A 5 -12.68 -19.96 19.70
CA LEU A 5 -13.14 -18.93 18.75
C LEU A 5 -12.38 -18.99 17.42
N MET A 6 -11.07 -19.30 17.47
CA MET A 6 -10.24 -19.40 16.27
C MET A 6 -10.60 -20.61 15.41
N ASP A 7 -10.98 -21.73 16.03
CA ASP A 7 -11.44 -22.91 15.29
C ASP A 7 -12.78 -22.66 14.60
N LEU A 8 -13.66 -21.87 15.23
CA LEU A 8 -14.91 -21.44 14.65
C LEU A 8 -14.70 -20.46 13.48
N ILE A 9 -13.80 -19.48 13.64
CA ILE A 9 -13.46 -18.56 12.55
C ILE A 9 -12.89 -19.35 11.38
N ARG A 10 -11.92 -20.25 11.63
CA ARG A 10 -11.31 -21.09 10.59
C ARG A 10 -12.36 -21.89 9.83
N SER A 11 -13.35 -22.46 10.53
CA SER A 11 -14.39 -23.25 9.85
C SER A 11 -15.33 -22.42 8.99
N ILE A 12 -15.54 -21.14 9.31
CA ILE A 12 -16.36 -20.25 8.48
C ILE A 12 -15.59 -19.86 7.20
N VAL A 13 -14.30 -19.53 7.36
CA VAL A 13 -13.47 -19.00 6.27
C VAL A 13 -12.86 -20.08 5.37
N THR A 14 -12.89 -21.36 5.77
CA THR A 14 -12.41 -22.47 4.95
C THR A 14 -13.56 -22.97 4.06
N ALA A 15 -13.38 -22.88 2.74
CA ALA A 15 -14.37 -23.38 1.78
C ALA A 15 -14.61 -24.90 1.97
N GLY A 16 -15.88 -25.29 2.06
CA GLY A 16 -16.28 -26.70 2.20
C GLY A 16 -16.13 -27.31 3.59
N ASP A 17 -15.75 -26.54 4.62
CA ASP A 17 -15.80 -27.04 6.01
C ASP A 17 -17.28 -27.36 6.37
N PRO A 18 -17.59 -28.54 6.92
CA PRO A 18 -18.96 -28.92 7.29
C PRO A 18 -19.62 -28.00 8.33
N ARG A 19 -18.84 -27.20 9.06
CA ARG A 19 -19.33 -26.22 10.04
C ARG A 19 -19.47 -24.83 9.45
N SER A 20 -19.12 -24.63 8.18
CA SER A 20 -19.36 -23.38 7.48
C SER A 20 -20.88 -23.10 7.43
N PRO A 21 -21.31 -21.83 7.59
CA PRO A 21 -22.72 -21.47 7.46
C PRO A 21 -23.27 -21.90 6.10
N THR A 22 -24.47 -22.47 6.10
CA THR A 22 -25.24 -22.76 4.89
C THR A 22 -26.43 -21.82 4.83
N PHE A 23 -26.70 -21.28 3.63
CA PHE A 23 -27.82 -20.39 3.41
C PHE A 23 -28.84 -21.03 2.47
N PRO A 24 -30.15 -20.74 2.63
CA PRO A 24 -31.19 -21.12 1.68
C PRO A 24 -30.87 -20.69 0.23
N ASP A 25 -31.48 -21.36 -0.75
CA ASP A 25 -31.16 -21.13 -2.16
C ASP A 25 -31.48 -19.73 -2.69
N ASP A 26 -32.47 -19.09 -2.10
CA ASP A 26 -32.90 -17.72 -2.40
C ASP A 26 -32.04 -16.64 -1.72
N ASP A 27 -31.20 -16.99 -0.74
CA ASP A 27 -30.31 -16.04 -0.05
C ASP A 27 -28.97 -15.86 -0.78
N VAL A 28 -29.07 -15.32 -2.00
CA VAL A 28 -27.93 -15.10 -2.90
C VAL A 28 -26.90 -14.14 -2.31
N VAL A 29 -27.33 -13.17 -1.51
CA VAL A 29 -26.44 -12.14 -0.95
C VAL A 29 -25.51 -12.75 0.10
N ASN A 30 -26.04 -13.50 1.07
CA ASN A 30 -25.20 -14.09 2.11
C ASN A 30 -24.30 -15.19 1.56
N LYS A 31 -24.76 -15.98 0.57
CA LYS A 31 -23.91 -16.92 -0.16
C LYS A 31 -22.70 -16.25 -0.79
N ARG A 32 -22.92 -15.16 -1.54
CA ARG A 32 -21.82 -14.38 -2.16
C ARG A 32 -20.89 -13.73 -1.14
N ASN A 33 -21.42 -13.27 -0.01
CA ASN A 33 -20.59 -12.69 1.05
C ASN A 33 -19.70 -13.74 1.71
N LEU A 34 -20.24 -14.93 2.00
CA LEU A 34 -19.46 -16.05 2.52
C LEU A 34 -18.38 -16.48 1.52
N GLU A 35 -18.73 -16.64 0.25
CA GLU A 35 -17.79 -16.97 -0.81
C GLU A 35 -16.66 -15.94 -0.92
N LYS A 36 -16.95 -14.64 -0.82
CA LYS A 36 -15.92 -13.59 -0.80
C LYS A 36 -14.97 -13.74 0.39
N ILE A 37 -15.49 -14.02 1.58
CA ILE A 37 -14.68 -14.21 2.79
C ILE A 37 -13.76 -15.43 2.63
N GLN A 38 -14.31 -16.54 2.12
CA GLN A 38 -13.56 -17.77 1.89
C GLN A 38 -12.48 -17.57 0.83
N ASN A 39 -12.82 -16.99 -0.32
CA ASN A 39 -11.86 -16.67 -1.37
C ASN A 39 -10.76 -15.72 -0.89
N TYR A 40 -11.09 -14.75 -0.04
CA TYR A 40 -10.10 -13.85 0.55
C TYR A 40 -9.15 -14.61 1.48
N TYR A 41 -9.69 -15.46 2.36
CA TYR A 41 -8.88 -16.31 3.24
C TYR A 41 -7.94 -17.23 2.45
N ASP A 42 -8.47 -17.94 1.44
CA ASP A 42 -7.68 -18.83 0.59
C ASP A 42 -6.59 -18.07 -0.18
N SER A 43 -6.87 -16.84 -0.59
CA SER A 43 -5.88 -15.97 -1.24
C SER A 43 -4.74 -15.57 -0.30
N CYS A 44 -5.01 -15.42 1.00
CA CYS A 44 -4.00 -15.11 2.01
C CYS A 44 -3.21 -16.34 2.46
N MET A 45 -3.85 -17.51 2.56
CA MET A 45 -3.24 -18.73 3.09
C MET A 45 -2.54 -19.58 2.03
N GLY A 46 -2.76 -19.31 0.74
CA GLY A 46 -2.16 -20.03 -0.37
C GLY A 46 -0.67 -19.72 -0.58
N GLU A 47 0.20 -20.06 0.38
CA GLU A 47 1.63 -19.75 0.35
C GLU A 47 2.35 -20.21 -0.93
N ALA A 48 2.02 -21.41 -1.43
CA ALA A 48 2.59 -21.92 -2.69
C ALA A 48 2.25 -21.01 -3.88
N ARG A 49 1.01 -20.55 -3.96
CA ARG A 49 0.55 -19.61 -5.01
C ARG A 49 1.17 -18.23 -4.83
N LEU A 50 1.26 -17.72 -3.61
CA LEU A 50 1.94 -16.46 -3.31
C LEU A 50 3.42 -16.52 -3.71
N THR A 51 4.07 -17.65 -3.45
CA THR A 51 5.48 -17.89 -3.84
C THR A 51 5.64 -17.96 -5.35
N GLU A 52 4.74 -18.66 -6.06
CA GLU A 52 4.73 -18.75 -7.52
C GLU A 52 4.54 -17.39 -8.20
N ILE A 53 3.60 -16.57 -7.70
CA ILE A 53 3.36 -15.20 -8.18
C ILE A 53 4.58 -14.30 -7.89
N GLY A 54 5.23 -14.52 -6.75
CA GLY A 54 6.39 -13.78 -6.31
C GLY A 54 6.14 -12.27 -6.22
N ARG A 55 7.12 -11.49 -6.67
CA ARG A 55 7.10 -10.00 -6.59
C ARG A 55 6.33 -9.30 -7.72
N GLN A 56 5.75 -10.05 -8.66
CA GLN A 56 5.20 -9.47 -9.89
C GLN A 56 4.07 -8.44 -9.65
N PRO A 57 3.11 -8.66 -8.72
CA PRO A 57 2.07 -7.66 -8.44
C PRO A 57 2.66 -6.31 -8.00
N LEU A 58 3.68 -6.33 -7.13
CA LEU A 58 4.33 -5.13 -6.64
C LEU A 58 5.12 -4.40 -7.74
N ILE A 59 5.81 -5.15 -8.62
CA ILE A 59 6.48 -4.57 -9.79
C ILE A 59 5.49 -3.85 -10.70
N ASN A 60 4.31 -4.43 -10.91
CA ASN A 60 3.28 -3.83 -11.77
C ASN A 60 2.79 -2.50 -11.20
N GLU A 61 2.58 -2.42 -9.87
CA GLU A 61 2.23 -1.15 -9.23
C GLU A 61 3.34 -0.11 -9.34
N ILE A 62 4.61 -0.50 -9.10
CA ILE A 62 5.75 0.41 -9.26
C ILE A 62 5.85 0.96 -10.69
N LYS A 63 5.61 0.13 -11.71
CA LYS A 63 5.60 0.57 -13.11
C LYS A 63 4.50 1.61 -13.38
N LYS A 64 3.30 1.42 -12.82
CA LYS A 64 2.23 2.43 -12.94
C LYS A 64 2.65 3.76 -12.32
N LEU A 65 3.33 3.72 -11.18
CA LEU A 65 3.81 4.94 -10.52
C LEU A 65 4.88 5.66 -11.32
N ILE A 66 5.84 4.94 -11.89
CA ILE A 66 6.85 5.52 -12.78
C ILE A 66 6.21 6.13 -14.02
N GLN A 67 5.10 5.55 -14.52
CA GLN A 67 4.36 6.12 -15.65
C GLN A 67 3.61 7.41 -15.27
N ILE A 68 3.11 7.51 -14.04
CA ILE A 68 2.39 8.69 -13.56
C ILE A 68 3.37 9.80 -13.15
N TYR A 69 4.52 9.42 -12.58
CA TYR A 69 5.53 10.35 -12.11
C TYR A 69 6.64 10.55 -13.14
N ASN A 70 6.63 11.70 -13.83
CA ASN A 70 7.73 12.06 -14.73
C ASN A 70 8.97 12.47 -13.92
N VAL A 71 9.79 11.48 -13.55
CA VAL A 71 11.02 11.68 -12.77
C VAL A 71 11.96 12.70 -13.44
N HIS A 72 12.08 12.67 -14.77
CA HIS A 72 12.95 13.58 -15.52
C HIS A 72 12.45 15.04 -15.49
N GLY A 73 11.14 15.26 -15.44
CA GLY A 73 10.56 16.60 -15.29
C GLY A 73 10.63 17.12 -13.86
N SER A 74 10.72 16.22 -12.88
CA SER A 74 10.61 16.52 -11.45
C SER A 74 11.96 16.69 -10.73
N ASP A 75 13.08 16.43 -11.40
CA ASP A 75 14.42 16.60 -10.83
C ASP A 75 14.81 18.08 -10.73
N LEU A 76 14.52 18.69 -9.58
CA LEU A 76 14.84 20.08 -9.30
C LEU A 76 16.35 20.37 -9.21
N THR A 77 17.20 19.34 -9.15
CA THR A 77 18.67 19.49 -9.03
C THR A 77 19.35 19.72 -10.38
N THR A 78 18.68 19.37 -11.48
CA THR A 78 19.19 19.57 -12.85
C THR A 78 19.13 21.03 -13.33
N TYR A 79 18.50 21.93 -12.57
CA TYR A 79 18.30 23.32 -12.98
C TYR A 79 19.32 24.26 -12.34
N SER A 80 20.04 24.97 -13.19
CA SER A 80 21.14 25.87 -12.83
C SER A 80 20.69 27.14 -12.09
N ASN A 81 19.39 27.49 -12.10
CA ASN A 81 18.89 28.65 -11.39
C ASN A 81 17.48 28.43 -10.76
N LYS A 82 17.30 29.01 -9.57
CA LYS A 82 16.09 28.91 -8.75
C LYS A 82 14.83 29.46 -9.43
N LYS A 83 14.96 30.39 -10.39
CA LYS A 83 13.83 31.04 -11.06
C LYS A 83 13.22 30.13 -12.13
N GLU A 84 14.05 29.38 -12.83
CA GLU A 84 13.66 28.38 -13.83
C GLU A 84 13.03 27.15 -13.17
N ALA A 85 13.59 26.71 -12.04
CA ALA A 85 12.95 25.71 -11.17
C ALA A 85 11.55 26.16 -10.71
N ILE A 86 11.39 27.40 -10.24
CA ILE A 86 10.10 27.93 -9.77
C ILE A 86 9.07 28.06 -10.90
N LEU A 87 9.48 28.46 -12.11
CA LEU A 87 8.56 28.55 -13.26
C LEU A 87 8.02 27.18 -13.69
N ARG A 88 8.85 26.13 -13.51
CA ARG A 88 8.50 24.73 -13.75
C ARG A 88 7.82 24.04 -12.56
N LEU A 89 7.75 24.67 -11.38
CA LEU A 89 6.88 24.17 -10.29
C LEU A 89 5.39 24.20 -10.69
N ASN A 90 5.01 24.88 -11.78
CA ASN A 90 3.68 24.70 -12.36
C ASN A 90 3.47 23.30 -12.99
N ASP A 91 4.52 22.50 -13.17
CA ASP A 91 4.48 21.06 -13.51
C ASP A 91 4.37 20.15 -12.24
N ILE A 92 4.18 20.69 -11.02
CA ILE A 92 3.89 19.94 -9.75
C ILE A 92 2.63 19.04 -9.85
N HIS A 93 1.89 19.13 -10.95
CA HIS A 93 0.82 18.19 -11.30
C HIS A 93 1.25 16.72 -11.14
N ASP A 94 2.53 16.39 -11.37
CA ASP A 94 3.00 15.01 -11.31
C ASP A 94 3.01 14.44 -9.88
N LEU A 95 3.54 15.18 -8.88
CA LEU A 95 3.56 14.69 -7.49
C LEU A 95 2.15 14.65 -6.88
N SER A 96 1.33 15.66 -7.16
CA SER A 96 -0.07 15.69 -6.66
C SER A 96 -0.93 14.59 -7.30
N ALA A 97 -0.69 14.25 -8.57
CA ALA A 97 -1.34 13.12 -9.23
C ALA A 97 -0.91 11.78 -8.62
N VAL A 98 0.38 11.58 -8.32
CA VAL A 98 0.87 10.38 -7.62
C VAL A 98 0.25 10.26 -6.23
N ILE A 99 0.22 11.35 -5.46
CA ILE A 99 -0.42 11.37 -4.14
C ILE A 99 -1.91 11.03 -4.27
N GLY A 100 -2.61 11.62 -5.24
CA GLY A 100 -4.02 11.33 -5.52
C GLY A 100 -4.25 9.85 -5.88
N GLN A 101 -3.36 9.25 -6.68
CA GLN A 101 -3.42 7.84 -7.02
C GLN A 101 -3.19 6.94 -5.79
N TYR A 102 -2.19 7.24 -4.96
CA TYR A 102 -1.96 6.50 -3.71
C TYR A 102 -3.13 6.57 -2.74
N LEU A 103 -3.72 7.75 -2.57
CA LEU A 103 -4.90 7.93 -1.72
C LEU A 103 -6.08 7.10 -2.25
N LYS A 104 -6.27 7.02 -3.57
CA LYS A 104 -7.28 6.17 -4.21
C LYS A 104 -7.02 4.68 -3.98
N ASP A 105 -5.76 4.27 -4.00
CA ASP A 105 -5.35 2.87 -3.80
C ASP A 105 -5.26 2.49 -2.31
N GLY A 106 -5.55 3.44 -1.39
CA GLY A 106 -5.51 3.22 0.05
C GLY A 106 -4.10 3.14 0.63
N ILE A 107 -3.10 3.68 -0.09
CA ILE A 107 -1.71 3.77 0.35
C ILE A 107 -1.53 5.11 1.08
N ASP A 108 -1.03 5.04 2.32
CA ASP A 108 -0.73 6.24 3.11
C ASP A 108 0.36 7.08 2.43
N THR A 109 0.16 8.40 2.39
CA THR A 109 1.11 9.36 1.81
C THR A 109 1.64 10.31 2.88
N VAL A 110 2.20 11.47 2.50
CA VAL A 110 2.60 12.54 3.43
C VAL A 110 1.42 13.08 4.27
N PHE A 111 0.19 12.91 3.79
CA PHE A 111 -1.01 13.16 4.58
C PHE A 111 -2.02 12.02 4.40
N LYS A 112 -2.84 11.84 5.43
CA LYS A 112 -3.97 10.91 5.41
C LYS A 112 -5.25 11.69 5.26
N LEU A 113 -6.12 11.24 4.36
CA LEU A 113 -7.48 11.76 4.21
C LEU A 113 -8.45 10.80 4.89
N LEU A 114 -9.24 11.32 5.82
CA LEU A 114 -10.24 10.57 6.55
C LEU A 114 -11.60 11.23 6.35
N ILE A 115 -12.63 10.42 6.17
CA ILE A 115 -14.02 10.87 6.25
C ILE A 115 -14.50 10.52 7.65
N ASP A 116 -14.88 11.51 8.44
CA ASP A 116 -15.37 11.33 9.80
C ASP A 116 -16.72 12.01 9.98
N VAL A 117 -17.45 11.61 11.01
CA VAL A 117 -18.69 12.26 11.42
C VAL A 117 -18.34 13.61 12.04
N HIS A 118 -19.04 14.66 11.63
CA HIS A 118 -18.78 16.00 12.17
C HIS A 118 -19.05 16.02 13.68
N GLY A 119 -18.03 16.41 14.46
CA GLY A 119 -18.04 16.25 15.92
C GLY A 119 -19.19 16.93 16.67
N THR A 120 -19.79 17.97 16.09
CA THR A 120 -20.96 18.66 16.65
C THR A 120 -22.27 18.40 15.91
N ASN A 121 -22.25 17.69 14.77
CA ASN A 121 -23.44 17.43 13.96
C ASN A 121 -23.34 16.08 13.25
N THR A 122 -23.94 15.05 13.85
CA THR A 122 -23.82 13.68 13.35
C THR A 122 -24.53 13.40 12.02
N ARG A 123 -25.26 14.38 11.47
CA ARG A 123 -25.86 14.28 10.13
C ARG A 123 -24.92 14.72 9.01
N HIS A 124 -23.75 15.25 9.35
CA HIS A 124 -22.77 15.73 8.39
C HIS A 124 -21.48 14.94 8.54
N TYR A 125 -20.80 14.73 7.42
CA TYR A 125 -19.44 14.21 7.38
C TYR A 125 -18.47 15.37 7.11
N ASN A 126 -17.26 15.28 7.65
CA ASN A 126 -16.16 16.15 7.29
C ASN A 126 -15.00 15.33 6.69
N ILE A 127 -14.20 16.00 5.87
CA ILE A 127 -12.90 15.47 5.45
C ILE A 127 -11.87 16.00 6.43
N ARG A 128 -11.19 15.11 7.14
CA ARG A 128 -10.07 15.44 8.01
C ARG A 128 -8.77 15.09 7.31
N ILE A 129 -7.81 16.02 7.39
CA ILE A 129 -6.45 15.84 6.88
C ILE A 129 -5.54 15.69 8.09
N GLU A 130 -4.82 14.58 8.16
CA GLU A 130 -3.86 14.30 9.23
C GLU A 130 -2.45 14.13 8.65
N ASN A 131 -1.44 14.42 9.48
CA ASN A 131 -0.05 14.13 9.14
C ASN A 131 0.16 12.62 9.04
N SER A 132 0.85 12.16 8.01
CA SER A 132 1.19 10.76 7.79
C SER A 132 2.57 10.64 7.13
N GLY A 133 2.92 9.45 6.64
CA GLY A 133 4.09 9.24 5.81
C GLY A 133 5.38 8.93 6.57
N LEU A 134 5.29 8.76 7.90
CA LEU A 134 6.38 8.18 8.69
C LEU A 134 6.31 6.66 8.59
N GLY A 135 7.44 6.01 8.31
CA GLY A 135 7.53 4.54 8.29
C GLY A 135 7.86 3.90 9.63
N LEU A 136 8.23 4.70 10.65
CA LEU A 136 8.31 4.28 12.05
C LEU A 136 7.03 4.68 12.80
N THR A 137 6.80 4.11 13.99
CA THR A 137 5.55 4.24 14.78
C THR A 137 5.25 5.64 15.33
N GLY A 138 5.94 6.68 14.85
CA GLY A 138 5.80 8.06 15.28
C GLY A 138 7.08 8.86 15.00
N LYS A 139 7.10 10.10 15.49
CA LYS A 139 8.28 10.99 15.35
C LYS A 139 9.44 10.58 16.26
N ASP A 140 9.15 10.07 17.45
CA ASP A 140 10.16 9.89 18.50
C ASP A 140 11.23 8.85 18.14
N PRO A 141 10.90 7.70 17.50
CA PRO A 141 11.89 6.73 17.05
C PRO A 141 12.94 7.26 16.07
N TYR A 142 12.68 8.36 15.35
CA TYR A 142 13.66 8.95 14.42
C TYR A 142 14.83 9.62 15.13
N ASN A 143 14.74 9.85 16.44
CA ASN A 143 15.85 10.37 17.25
C ASN A 143 16.74 9.24 17.81
N ASP A 144 16.36 7.98 17.63
CA ASP A 144 17.10 6.81 18.11
C ASP A 144 17.78 6.08 16.94
N THR A 145 19.10 6.19 16.89
CA THR A 145 19.92 5.51 15.87
C THR A 145 19.77 3.97 15.89
N HIS A 146 19.44 3.38 17.05
CA HIS A 146 19.20 1.94 17.15
C HIS A 146 17.89 1.50 16.47
N MET A 147 16.96 2.42 16.24
CA MET A 147 15.74 2.20 15.48
C MET A 147 15.90 2.57 14.00
N VAL A 148 16.56 3.70 13.72
CA VAL A 148 16.72 4.21 12.35
C VAL A 148 17.62 3.31 11.51
N ALA A 149 18.77 2.87 12.03
CA ALA A 149 19.72 2.09 11.23
C ALA A 149 19.16 0.74 10.73
N PRO A 150 18.46 -0.07 11.55
CA PRO A 150 17.77 -1.26 11.04
C PRO A 150 16.66 -0.95 10.04
N TYR A 151 15.93 0.15 10.23
CA TYR A 151 14.86 0.58 9.33
C TYR A 151 15.40 0.94 7.94
N GLU A 152 16.45 1.77 7.86
CA GLU A 152 17.13 2.10 6.59
C GLU A 152 17.68 0.85 5.89
N LYS A 153 18.32 -0.04 6.67
CA LYS A 153 18.82 -1.31 6.16
C LYS A 153 17.70 -2.18 5.57
N GLN A 154 16.53 -2.19 6.20
CA GLN A 154 15.39 -2.96 5.73
C GLN A 154 14.79 -2.35 4.46
N ILE A 155 14.69 -1.03 4.37
CA ILE A 155 14.29 -0.34 3.14
C ILE A 155 15.21 -0.76 1.98
N GLY A 156 16.53 -0.69 2.16
CA GLY A 156 17.49 -1.08 1.13
C GLY A 156 17.29 -2.52 0.65
N LYS A 157 17.12 -3.47 1.59
CA LYS A 157 16.83 -4.88 1.26
C LYS A 157 15.53 -5.04 0.46
N MET A 158 14.48 -4.29 0.80
CA MET A 158 13.21 -4.35 0.06
C MET A 158 13.40 -3.87 -1.38
N PHE A 159 14.10 -2.76 -1.60
CA PHE A 159 14.41 -2.27 -2.94
C PHE A 159 15.23 -3.29 -3.74
N THR A 160 16.26 -3.90 -3.15
CA THR A 160 17.03 -4.97 -3.80
C THR A 160 16.15 -6.17 -4.15
N LEU A 161 15.26 -6.59 -3.26
CA LEU A 161 14.35 -7.71 -3.50
C LEU A 161 13.33 -7.41 -4.61
N ILE A 162 12.90 -6.16 -4.75
CA ILE A 162 11.92 -5.76 -5.76
C ILE A 162 12.57 -5.52 -7.13
N LEU A 163 13.66 -4.76 -7.15
CA LEU A 163 14.36 -4.37 -8.38
C LEU A 163 15.31 -5.46 -8.90
N GLY A 164 15.69 -6.40 -8.04
CA GLY A 164 16.72 -7.42 -8.32
C GLY A 164 18.11 -6.96 -7.86
N SER A 165 19.02 -7.91 -7.67
CA SER A 165 20.45 -7.60 -7.56
C SER A 165 20.95 -7.08 -8.92
N GLN A 166 21.91 -6.14 -8.89
CA GLN A 166 22.44 -5.47 -10.10
C GLN A 166 23.01 -6.42 -11.18
N GLU A 167 23.16 -7.72 -10.92
CA GLU A 167 23.64 -8.69 -11.91
C GLU A 167 22.59 -9.09 -12.97
N ASN A 168 21.29 -8.89 -12.71
CA ASN A 168 20.22 -9.09 -13.69
C ASN A 168 19.38 -7.82 -13.94
N ALA A 169 19.82 -6.68 -13.43
CA ALA A 169 19.27 -5.37 -13.76
C ALA A 169 19.87 -4.90 -15.09
N GLY A 170 19.53 -5.59 -16.17
CA GLY A 170 19.66 -5.02 -17.50
C GLY A 170 18.84 -3.73 -17.55
N ASP A 171 19.55 -2.60 -17.55
CA ASP A 171 19.07 -1.25 -17.84
C ASP A 171 18.05 -0.62 -16.87
N ILE A 172 18.34 -0.62 -15.56
CA ILE A 172 17.90 0.51 -14.72
C ILE A 172 19.15 1.24 -14.22
N LYS A 173 19.61 2.20 -15.03
CA LYS A 173 20.63 3.16 -14.62
C LYS A 173 19.97 4.19 -13.70
N VAL A 174 20.25 4.09 -12.41
CA VAL A 174 20.05 5.22 -11.48
C VAL A 174 21.25 6.16 -11.69
N PRO A 175 21.05 7.46 -12.00
CA PRO A 175 22.14 8.40 -12.15
C PRO A 175 22.93 8.54 -10.85
N GLU A 176 24.27 8.54 -10.95
CA GLU A 176 25.15 8.94 -9.86
C GLU A 176 24.98 10.44 -9.60
N ILE A 177 24.88 10.82 -8.32
CA ILE A 177 24.71 12.20 -7.82
C ILE A 177 26.06 12.91 -7.81
#